data_AF-A0A962AMX2-F1
#
_entry.id   AF-A0A962AMX2-F1
#
_cell.length_a   1.000
_cell.length_b   1.000
_cell.length_c   1.000
_cell.angle_alpha   90.00
_cell.angle_beta   90.00
_cell.angle_gamma   90.00
#
_symmetry.space_group_name_H-M   'P 1'
#
loop_
_entity.id
_entity.type
_entity.pdbx_description
1 polymer ?
#
loop_
_entity_poly.entity_id
_entity_poly.type
_entity_poly.pdbx_seq_one_letter_code
_entity_poly.pdbx_strand_id
1 'polypeptide(L)'
;MDREPSGSPAEAGNSSKGEPEGSRSGIPTFLNSWALSALIVALAIAQQAAGHLNGDDSWFILFAERVANGAKAYFDISDPNPPAGFLIYMPAVFLARVVGLSAEFWTVVETFIFTFGALALSGVLLSRANLLMSEEAGAARNAALWVLLFAAGFGFAEREHFALIFFLPFAAATLARAEAGSPGFPTPHP
;
A
#
# COMPACT_ATOMS: atom_id res chain seq x y z
N MET A 1 -73.48 -45.14 19.73
CA MET A 1 -72.80 -45.32 18.44
C MET A 1 -71.85 -44.15 18.28
N ASP A 2 -70.58 -44.52 18.28
CA ASP A 2 -69.43 -43.87 17.64
C ASP A 2 -68.77 -42.63 18.25
N ARG A 3 -67.45 -42.82 18.39
CA ARG A 3 -66.39 -42.02 19.02
C ARG A 3 -65.89 -40.93 18.05
N GLU A 4 -65.36 -39.84 18.62
CA GLU A 4 -64.19 -38.97 18.26
C GLU A 4 -63.60 -38.93 16.81
N PRO A 5 -62.76 -37.93 16.43
CA PRO A 5 -62.25 -36.78 17.21
C PRO A 5 -62.15 -35.43 16.45
N SER A 6 -61.88 -34.39 17.27
CA SER A 6 -60.89 -33.32 17.07
C SER A 6 -59.93 -33.44 15.87
N GLY A 7 -59.73 -32.33 15.17
CA GLY A 7 -58.54 -32.10 14.35
C GLY A 7 -58.79 -31.18 13.17
N SER A 8 -58.52 -29.89 13.35
CA SER A 8 -58.42 -28.90 12.27
C SER A 8 -57.26 -29.30 11.34
N PRO A 9 -57.49 -29.60 10.06
CA PRO A 9 -56.40 -29.89 9.15
C PRO A 9 -55.87 -28.59 8.53
N ALA A 10 -54.63 -28.30 8.89
CA ALA A 10 -53.59 -27.92 7.96
C ALA A 10 -53.79 -26.61 7.18
N GLU A 11 -53.39 -25.52 7.83
CA GLU A 11 -52.37 -24.65 7.21
C GLU A 11 -51.21 -25.54 6.74
N ALA A 12 -51.08 -25.74 5.44
CA ALA A 12 -49.94 -26.42 4.86
C ALA A 12 -49.44 -25.64 3.65
N GLY A 13 -48.27 -25.02 3.85
CA GLY A 13 -47.30 -24.83 2.78
C GLY A 13 -47.47 -23.57 1.94
N ASN A 14 -47.46 -22.39 2.58
CA ASN A 14 -46.76 -21.29 1.92
C ASN A 14 -45.28 -21.71 1.87
N SER A 15 -44.89 -22.35 0.78
CA SER A 15 -43.49 -22.60 0.46
C SER A 15 -42.82 -21.25 0.34
N SER A 16 -42.34 -20.72 1.47
CA SER A 16 -41.30 -19.71 1.48
C SER A 16 -40.18 -20.30 0.64
N LYS A 17 -40.10 -19.82 -0.62
CA LYS A 17 -38.86 -19.80 -1.36
C LYS A 17 -37.80 -19.43 -0.34
N GLY A 18 -36.93 -20.38 0.00
CA GLY A 18 -35.70 -20.06 0.70
C GLY A 18 -35.05 -18.98 -0.15
N GLU A 19 -35.16 -17.74 0.31
CA GLU A 19 -34.29 -16.68 -0.14
C GLU A 19 -32.89 -17.23 0.03
N PRO A 20 -32.04 -17.23 -1.01
CA PRO A 20 -30.67 -17.64 -0.82
C PRO A 20 -30.07 -16.73 0.23
N GLU A 21 -29.79 -17.30 1.41
CA GLU A 21 -29.01 -16.67 2.47
C GLU A 21 -27.87 -15.92 1.81
N GLY A 22 -27.85 -14.61 2.06
CA GLY A 22 -27.06 -13.65 1.32
C GLY A 22 -25.66 -14.16 1.07
N SER A 23 -25.25 -14.07 -0.19
CA SER A 23 -23.85 -14.16 -0.58
C SER A 23 -23.08 -13.20 0.33
N ARG A 24 -22.47 -13.72 1.39
CA ARG A 24 -21.36 -13.07 2.06
C ARG A 24 -20.28 -13.03 0.99
N SER A 25 -20.30 -12.00 0.15
CA SER A 25 -19.23 -11.73 -0.80
C SER A 25 -18.01 -11.26 -0.01
N GLY A 26 -17.45 -12.17 0.79
CA GLY A 26 -16.14 -12.00 1.39
C GLY A 26 -15.13 -11.86 0.27
N ILE A 27 -14.12 -11.03 0.49
CA ILE A 27 -13.04 -10.85 -0.46
C ILE A 27 -12.44 -12.24 -0.81
N PRO A 28 -12.28 -12.58 -2.10
CA PRO A 28 -11.72 -13.86 -2.50
C PRO A 28 -10.44 -14.20 -1.74
N THR A 29 -10.33 -15.41 -1.18
CA THR A 29 -9.19 -15.86 -0.36
C THR A 29 -7.84 -15.63 -1.05
N PHE A 30 -7.83 -15.74 -2.39
CA PHE A 30 -6.66 -15.45 -3.21
C PHE A 30 -6.15 -14.01 -3.06
N LEU A 31 -7.05 -13.01 -3.04
CA LEU A 31 -6.69 -11.60 -2.92
C LEU A 31 -6.07 -11.27 -1.55
N ASN A 32 -6.38 -12.05 -0.52
CA ASN A 32 -5.77 -11.90 0.80
C ASN A 32 -4.45 -12.67 0.97
N SER A 33 -4.08 -13.52 0.01
CA SER A 33 -2.98 -14.48 0.17
C SER A 33 -1.58 -13.82 0.16
N TRP A 34 -0.66 -14.42 0.91
CA TRP A 34 0.76 -14.10 0.86
C TRP A 34 1.43 -14.57 -0.43
N ALA A 35 0.89 -15.62 -1.07
CA ALA A 35 1.35 -16.08 -2.37
C ALA A 35 1.18 -14.99 -3.45
N LEU A 36 0.03 -14.29 -3.44
CA LEU A 36 -0.17 -13.14 -4.31
C LEU A 36 0.80 -11.99 -3.99
N SER A 37 1.07 -11.71 -2.70
CA SER A 37 2.08 -10.71 -2.32
C SER A 37 3.45 -11.04 -2.91
N ALA A 38 3.89 -12.29 -2.75
CA ALA A 38 5.16 -12.77 -3.28
C ALA A 38 5.22 -12.68 -4.81
N LEU A 39 4.12 -13.04 -5.49
CA LEU A 39 4.02 -12.93 -6.95
C LEU A 39 4.14 -11.47 -7.42
N ILE A 40 3.43 -10.53 -6.79
CA ILE A 40 3.50 -9.11 -7.14
C ILE A 40 4.94 -8.58 -6.97
N VAL A 41 5.58 -8.91 -5.84
CA VAL A 41 6.97 -8.50 -5.59
C VAL A 41 7.92 -9.12 -6.61
N ALA A 42 7.77 -10.41 -6.93
CA ALA A 42 8.60 -11.08 -7.93
C ALA A 42 8.44 -10.46 -9.32
N LEU A 43 7.21 -10.11 -9.72
CA LEU A 43 6.93 -9.42 -10.98
C LEU A 43 7.53 -8.01 -11.00
N ALA A 44 7.45 -7.27 -9.89
CA ALA A 44 8.08 -5.96 -9.77
C ALA A 44 9.61 -6.06 -9.89
N ILE A 45 10.24 -7.03 -9.21
CA ILE A 45 11.68 -7.29 -9.34
C ILE A 45 12.04 -7.62 -10.79
N ALA A 46 11.29 -8.51 -11.44
CA ALA A 46 11.53 -8.87 -12.84
C ALA A 46 11.39 -7.67 -13.78
N GLN A 47 10.40 -6.81 -13.56
CA GLN A 47 10.20 -5.57 -14.30
C GLN A 47 11.40 -4.63 -14.14
N GLN A 48 11.88 -4.41 -12.92
CA GLN A 48 13.02 -3.53 -12.67
C GLN A 48 14.37 -4.13 -13.11
N ALA A 49 14.50 -5.46 -13.12
CA ALA A 49 15.69 -6.13 -13.65
C ALA A 49 15.79 -6.09 -15.18
N ALA A 50 14.65 -6.03 -15.88
CA ALA A 50 14.60 -5.94 -17.35
C ALA A 50 14.49 -4.49 -17.86
N GLY A 51 13.98 -3.58 -17.04
CA GLY A 51 13.81 -2.17 -17.34
C GLY A 51 15.05 -1.34 -17.03
N HIS A 52 14.95 -0.05 -17.36
CA HIS A 52 15.88 0.98 -16.93
C HIS A 52 15.09 2.06 -16.21
N LEU A 53 15.71 2.71 -15.22
CA LEU A 53 15.15 3.94 -14.65
C LEU A 53 15.07 5.00 -15.74
N ASN A 54 14.11 5.91 -15.59
CA ASN A 54 13.82 6.85 -16.65
C ASN A 54 14.79 8.06 -16.62
N GLY A 55 14.57 9.00 -17.54
CA GLY A 55 15.41 10.20 -17.66
C GLY A 55 15.33 11.14 -16.46
N ASP A 56 14.16 11.25 -15.82
CA ASP A 56 13.96 12.08 -14.63
C ASP A 56 14.72 11.50 -13.43
N ASP A 57 14.65 10.18 -13.22
CA ASP A 57 15.44 9.49 -12.20
C ASP A 57 16.95 9.69 -12.43
N SER A 58 17.39 9.48 -13.66
CA SER A 58 18.80 9.61 -14.04
C SER A 58 19.34 11.03 -13.80
N TRP A 59 18.51 12.06 -14.04
CA TRP A 59 18.86 13.44 -13.73
C TRP A 59 19.03 13.67 -12.22
N PHE A 60 18.10 13.19 -11.39
CA PHE A 60 18.21 13.37 -9.93
C PHE A 60 19.32 12.53 -9.31
N ILE A 61 19.58 11.33 -9.82
CA ILE A 61 20.75 10.52 -9.45
C ILE A 61 22.03 11.29 -9.78
N LEU A 62 22.18 11.81 -11.02
CA LEU A 62 23.34 12.59 -11.41
C LEU A 62 23.50 13.86 -10.56
N PHE A 63 22.41 14.54 -10.23
CA PHE A 63 22.43 15.68 -9.31
C PHE A 63 22.97 15.25 -7.94
N ALA A 64 22.40 14.22 -7.34
CA ALA A 64 22.84 13.67 -6.06
C ALA A 64 24.33 13.25 -6.09
N GLU A 65 24.80 12.62 -7.17
CA GLU A 65 26.21 12.27 -7.37
C GLU A 65 27.12 13.48 -7.37
N ARG A 66 26.76 14.54 -8.11
CA ARG A 66 27.55 15.78 -8.17
C ARG A 66 27.61 16.47 -6.81
N VAL A 67 26.49 16.56 -6.10
CA VAL A 67 26.44 17.14 -4.75
C VAL A 67 27.28 16.33 -3.79
N ALA A 68 27.16 15.00 -3.82
CA ALA A 68 27.98 14.13 -3.00
C ALA A 68 29.48 14.22 -3.38
N ASN A 69 29.83 14.67 -4.59
CA ASN A 69 31.20 14.97 -5.04
C ASN A 69 31.67 16.40 -4.69
N GLY A 70 30.88 17.16 -3.93
CA GLY A 70 31.24 18.48 -3.44
C GLY A 70 30.68 19.66 -4.24
N ALA A 71 29.84 19.40 -5.26
CA ALA A 71 29.13 20.48 -5.94
C ALA A 71 28.11 21.14 -5.01
N LYS A 72 27.96 22.46 -5.12
CA LYS A 72 26.93 23.22 -4.41
C LYS A 72 25.62 23.16 -5.18
N ALA A 73 24.62 22.51 -4.59
CA ALA A 73 23.27 22.43 -5.15
C ALA A 73 22.72 23.83 -5.47
N TYR A 74 22.04 23.98 -6.61
CA TYR A 74 21.44 25.24 -7.12
C TYR A 74 22.42 26.36 -7.48
N PHE A 75 23.73 26.18 -7.26
CA PHE A 75 24.77 27.10 -7.73
C PHE A 75 25.55 26.47 -8.89
N ASP A 76 26.11 25.28 -8.66
CA ASP A 76 26.90 24.55 -9.66
C ASP A 76 26.01 23.68 -10.57
N ILE A 77 24.78 23.43 -10.15
CA ILE A 77 23.78 22.59 -10.83
C ILE A 77 22.46 23.34 -10.79
N SER A 78 21.91 23.68 -11.95
CA SER A 78 20.63 24.36 -12.07
C SER A 78 19.50 23.34 -12.19
N ASP A 79 18.51 23.45 -11.33
CA ASP A 79 17.27 22.67 -11.38
C ASP A 79 16.12 23.50 -10.80
N PRO A 80 14.92 23.48 -11.39
CA PRO A 80 13.79 24.26 -10.89
C PRO A 80 13.06 23.61 -9.71
N ASN A 81 13.27 22.32 -9.44
CA ASN A 81 12.56 21.58 -8.42
C ASN A 81 13.13 21.84 -7.02
N PRO A 82 12.32 21.67 -5.96
CA PRO A 82 12.82 21.76 -4.59
C PRO A 82 13.89 20.71 -4.26
N PRO A 83 14.74 20.94 -3.22
CA PRO A 83 15.86 20.07 -2.87
C PRO A 83 15.48 18.61 -2.60
N ALA A 84 14.25 18.36 -2.16
CA ALA A 84 13.73 17.01 -1.91
C ALA A 84 13.90 16.08 -3.12
N GLY A 85 13.84 16.61 -4.34
CA GLY A 85 13.95 15.84 -5.58
C GLY A 85 15.27 15.08 -5.70
N PHE A 86 16.42 15.70 -5.45
CA PHE A 86 17.70 14.99 -5.51
C PHE A 86 18.10 14.40 -4.15
N LEU A 87 17.70 15.02 -3.04
CA LEU A 87 18.11 14.58 -1.69
C LEU A 87 17.65 13.16 -1.39
N ILE A 88 16.53 12.73 -1.97
CA ILE A 88 16.00 11.38 -1.76
C ILE A 88 16.88 10.28 -2.35
N TYR A 89 17.66 10.57 -3.39
CA TYR A 89 18.58 9.63 -4.04
C TYR A 89 19.98 9.64 -3.38
N MET A 90 20.24 10.54 -2.43
CA MET A 90 21.54 10.63 -1.75
C MET A 90 21.92 9.33 -1.01
N PRO A 91 21.01 8.62 -0.30
CA PRO A 91 21.34 7.35 0.33
C PRO A 91 21.81 6.31 -0.70
N ALA A 92 21.11 6.16 -1.82
CA ALA A 92 21.53 5.29 -2.91
C ALA A 92 22.90 5.65 -3.47
N VAL A 93 23.17 6.93 -3.71
CA VAL A 93 24.48 7.42 -4.18
C VAL A 93 25.60 7.14 -3.17
N PHE A 94 25.35 7.31 -1.87
CA PHE A 94 26.35 6.97 -0.86
C PHE A 94 26.63 5.46 -0.79
N LEU A 95 25.59 4.62 -0.89
CA LEU A 95 25.74 3.18 -0.93
C LEU A 95 26.50 2.72 -2.19
N ALA A 96 26.24 3.33 -3.33
CA ALA A 96 26.97 3.08 -4.57
C ALA A 96 28.48 3.29 -4.40
N ARG A 97 28.88 4.35 -3.70
CA ARG A 97 30.30 4.66 -3.43
C ARG A 97 30.98 3.67 -2.51
N VAL A 98 30.27 3.16 -1.51
CA VAL A 98 30.85 2.26 -0.49
C VAL A 98 30.88 0.82 -0.97
N VAL A 99 29.84 0.38 -1.71
CA VAL A 99 29.68 -1.03 -2.10
C VAL A 99 30.13 -1.30 -3.54
N GLY A 100 30.22 -0.28 -4.39
CA GLY A 100 30.74 -0.39 -5.76
C GLY A 100 29.73 -0.89 -6.81
N LEU A 101 28.44 -0.94 -6.47
CA LEU A 101 27.34 -1.12 -7.43
C LEU A 101 26.80 0.25 -7.88
N SER A 102 26.05 0.28 -8.99
CA SER A 102 25.55 1.53 -9.55
C SER A 102 24.52 2.22 -8.64
N ALA A 103 24.39 3.55 -8.77
CA ALA A 103 23.42 4.31 -8.01
C ALA A 103 21.98 3.96 -8.39
N GLU A 104 21.72 3.59 -9.64
CA GLU A 104 20.42 3.12 -10.13
C GLU A 104 20.01 1.82 -9.42
N PHE A 105 20.93 0.87 -9.28
CA PHE A 105 20.68 -0.35 -8.52
C PHE A 105 20.26 -0.04 -7.09
N TRP A 106 21.02 0.83 -6.41
CA TRP A 106 20.70 1.21 -5.03
C TRP A 106 19.42 2.03 -4.92
N THR A 107 19.06 2.80 -5.96
CA THR A 107 17.79 3.54 -6.05
C THR A 107 16.60 2.58 -6.15
N VAL A 108 16.73 1.50 -6.91
CA VAL A 108 15.71 0.44 -6.93
C VAL A 108 15.60 -0.19 -5.54
N VAL A 109 16.74 -0.58 -4.94
CA VAL A 109 16.77 -1.20 -3.60
C VAL A 109 16.15 -0.28 -2.54
N GLU A 110 16.49 1.00 -2.50
CA GLU A 110 15.92 1.95 -1.53
C GLU A 110 14.42 2.15 -1.74
N THR A 111 13.94 2.15 -2.99
CA THR A 111 12.50 2.24 -3.32
C THR A 111 11.73 1.05 -2.73
N PHE A 112 12.26 -0.17 -2.85
CA PHE A 112 11.68 -1.35 -2.20
C PHE A 112 11.70 -1.22 -0.66
N ILE A 113 12.83 -0.79 -0.08
CA ILE A 113 12.97 -0.60 1.37
C ILE A 113 11.94 0.41 1.89
N PHE A 114 11.83 1.57 1.25
CA PHE A 114 10.87 2.60 1.65
C PHE A 114 9.43 2.14 1.45
N THR A 115 9.13 1.41 0.38
CA THR A 115 7.79 0.85 0.16
C THR A 115 7.40 -0.12 1.27
N PHE A 116 8.26 -1.10 1.60
CA PHE A 116 7.98 -2.04 2.68
C PHE A 116 7.91 -1.37 4.05
N GLY A 117 8.80 -0.41 4.31
CA GLY A 117 8.78 0.38 5.54
C GLY A 117 7.49 1.20 5.68
N ALA A 118 7.07 1.88 4.62
CA ALA A 118 5.83 2.65 4.57
C ALA A 118 4.60 1.76 4.77
N LEU A 119 4.53 0.59 4.11
CA LEU A 119 3.44 -0.36 4.28
C LEU A 119 3.38 -0.93 5.69
N ALA A 120 4.52 -1.31 6.26
CA ALA A 120 4.60 -1.83 7.62
C ALA A 120 4.15 -0.77 8.64
N LEU A 121 4.68 0.45 8.53
CA LEU A 121 4.31 1.56 9.41
C LEU A 121 2.82 1.90 9.30
N SER A 122 2.29 1.99 8.08
CA SER A 122 0.87 2.26 7.82
C SER A 122 -0.01 1.15 8.40
N GLY A 123 0.36 -0.11 8.20
CA GLY A 123 -0.34 -1.26 8.76
C GLY A 123 -0.38 -1.23 10.29
N VAL A 124 0.74 -0.90 10.95
CA VAL A 124 0.80 -0.73 12.41
C VAL A 124 -0.12 0.40 12.88
N LEU A 125 -0.09 1.55 12.21
CA LEU A 125 -0.91 2.72 12.56
C LEU A 125 -2.40 2.42 12.43
N LEU A 126 -2.83 1.86 11.31
CA LEU A 126 -4.22 1.51 11.05
C LEU A 126 -4.72 0.40 11.99
N SER A 127 -3.90 -0.62 12.25
CA SER A 127 -4.25 -1.72 13.17
C SER A 127 -4.42 -1.21 14.60
N ARG A 128 -3.55 -0.31 15.07
CA ARG A 128 -3.67 0.30 16.40
C ARG A 128 -4.91 1.18 16.56
N ALA A 129 -5.40 1.76 15.47
CA ALA A 129 -6.63 2.53 15.44
C ALA A 129 -7.90 1.69 15.20
N ASN A 130 -7.78 0.35 15.09
CA ASN A 130 -8.87 -0.54 14.69
C ASN A 130 -9.54 -0.14 13.35
N LEU A 131 -8.79 0.52 12.47
CA LEU A 131 -9.27 1.00 11.16
C LEU A 131 -9.12 -0.03 10.04
N LEU A 132 -8.45 -1.15 10.32
CA LEU A 132 -8.20 -2.20 9.34
C LEU A 132 -8.84 -3.50 9.82
N MET A 133 -9.89 -3.93 9.11
CA MET A 133 -10.55 -5.21 9.37
C MET A 133 -9.61 -6.35 8.98
N SER A 134 -9.46 -7.35 9.86
CA SER A 134 -8.52 -8.46 9.64
C SER A 134 -8.81 -9.26 8.36
N GLU A 135 -10.06 -9.31 7.93
CA GLU A 135 -10.50 -10.00 6.71
C GLU A 135 -10.09 -9.28 5.41
N GLU A 136 -9.82 -7.97 5.48
CA GLU A 136 -9.51 -7.13 4.32
C GLU A 136 -8.04 -6.69 4.28
N ALA A 137 -7.33 -6.83 5.39
CA ALA A 137 -5.94 -6.39 5.55
C ALA A 137 -4.99 -6.99 4.49
N GLY A 138 -5.21 -8.25 4.08
CA GLY A 138 -4.40 -8.90 3.06
C GLY A 138 -4.62 -8.34 1.66
N ALA A 139 -5.87 -8.08 1.31
CA ALA A 139 -6.25 -7.49 0.04
C ALA A 139 -5.80 -6.03 -0.07
N ALA A 140 -5.96 -5.25 1.00
CA ALA A 140 -5.43 -3.88 1.07
C ALA A 140 -3.90 -3.86 0.91
N ARG A 141 -3.18 -4.76 1.59
CA ARG A 141 -1.73 -4.94 1.41
C ARG A 141 -1.38 -5.26 -0.04
N ASN A 142 -2.06 -6.23 -0.64
CA ASN A 142 -1.79 -6.66 -2.02
C ASN A 142 -2.10 -5.56 -3.05
N ALA A 143 -3.18 -4.81 -2.85
CA ALA A 143 -3.51 -3.64 -3.68
C ALA A 143 -2.41 -2.57 -3.56
N ALA A 144 -1.96 -2.28 -2.34
CA ALA A 144 -0.91 -1.29 -2.12
C ALA A 144 0.44 -1.75 -2.71
N LEU A 145 0.82 -3.03 -2.57
CA LEU A 145 2.00 -3.60 -3.22
C LEU A 145 1.90 -3.52 -4.75
N TRP A 146 0.73 -3.83 -5.32
CA TRP A 146 0.51 -3.72 -6.76
C TRP A 146 0.73 -2.28 -7.24
N VAL A 147 0.11 -1.31 -6.57
CA VAL A 147 0.22 0.11 -6.92
C VAL A 147 1.65 0.62 -6.80
N LEU A 148 2.31 0.37 -5.66
CA LEU A 148 3.61 0.95 -5.33
C LEU A 148 4.81 0.21 -5.94
N LEU A 149 4.69 -1.05 -6.33
CA LEU A 149 5.85 -1.80 -6.85
C LEU A 149 5.72 -2.16 -8.33
N PHE A 150 4.52 -2.51 -8.79
CA PHE A 150 4.33 -3.00 -10.15
C PHE A 150 3.73 -1.94 -11.07
N ALA A 151 2.57 -1.38 -10.69
CA ALA A 151 1.81 -0.44 -11.50
C ALA A 151 2.48 0.93 -11.68
N ALA A 152 3.42 1.29 -10.80
CA ALA A 152 4.24 2.49 -10.94
C ALA A 152 4.94 2.55 -12.32
N GLY A 153 5.32 1.39 -12.89
CA GLY A 153 5.75 1.26 -14.27
C GLY A 153 6.88 2.23 -14.63
N PHE A 154 6.62 3.13 -15.58
CA PHE A 154 7.58 4.13 -16.04
C PHE A 154 7.90 5.19 -14.97
N GLY A 155 6.99 5.47 -14.03
CA GLY A 155 7.23 6.39 -12.93
C GLY A 155 7.83 5.74 -11.68
N PHE A 156 8.36 4.51 -11.82
CA PHE A 156 9.00 3.83 -10.71
C PHE A 156 10.26 4.59 -10.28
N ALA A 157 10.45 4.73 -8.98
CA ALA A 157 11.50 5.53 -8.34
C ALA A 157 11.51 7.04 -8.64
N GLU A 158 10.49 7.60 -9.32
CA GLU A 158 10.37 9.04 -9.48
C GLU A 158 10.04 9.76 -8.16
N ARG A 159 10.26 11.08 -8.12
CA ARG A 159 9.91 11.93 -6.97
C ARG A 159 8.43 11.82 -6.57
N GLU A 160 7.51 11.73 -7.53
CA GLU A 160 6.08 11.57 -7.28
C GLU A 160 5.77 10.20 -6.67
N HIS A 161 6.50 9.17 -7.09
CA HIS A 161 6.37 7.83 -6.54
C HIS A 161 6.84 7.77 -5.09
N PHE A 162 8.00 8.35 -4.79
CA PHE A 162 8.46 8.49 -3.41
C PHE A 162 7.51 9.34 -2.55
N ALA A 163 6.97 10.43 -3.11
CA ALA A 163 5.98 11.24 -2.42
C ALA A 163 4.75 10.40 -2.04
N LEU A 164 4.27 9.54 -2.93
CA LEU A 164 3.17 8.61 -2.65
C LEU A 164 3.55 7.58 -1.57
N ILE A 165 4.75 6.99 -1.64
CA ILE A 165 5.26 6.04 -0.65
C ILE A 165 5.25 6.67 0.75
N PHE A 166 5.75 7.90 0.90
CA PHE A 166 5.80 8.60 2.19
C PHE A 166 4.47 9.22 2.61
N PHE A 167 3.59 9.54 1.66
CA PHE A 167 2.25 10.00 1.96
C PHE A 167 1.41 8.91 2.63
N LEU A 168 1.61 7.64 2.28
CA LEU A 168 0.83 6.53 2.83
C LEU A 168 0.86 6.45 4.38
N PRO A 169 2.03 6.42 5.05
CA PRO A 169 2.07 6.41 6.51
C PRO A 169 1.59 7.74 7.12
N PHE A 170 1.74 8.87 6.43
CA PHE A 170 1.16 10.15 6.86
C PHE A 170 -0.37 10.10 6.86
N ALA A 171 -0.98 9.57 5.80
CA ALA A 171 -2.42 9.37 5.69
C ALA A 171 -2.93 8.39 6.77
N ALA A 172 -2.23 7.28 6.98
CA ALA A 172 -2.57 6.34 8.05
C ALA A 172 -2.50 6.99 9.45
N ALA A 173 -1.47 7.80 9.71
CA ALA A 173 -1.32 8.51 10.98
C ALA A 173 -2.42 9.56 11.20
N THR A 174 -2.80 10.31 10.16
CA THR A 174 -3.86 11.32 10.25
C THR A 174 -5.23 10.68 10.49
N LEU A 175 -5.55 9.58 9.81
CA LEU A 175 -6.76 8.80 10.07
C LEU A 175 -6.78 8.22 11.49
N ALA A 176 -5.69 7.59 11.93
CA ALA A 176 -5.58 7.05 13.28
C ALA A 176 -5.75 8.12 14.36
N ARG A 177 -5.23 9.34 14.13
CA ARG A 177 -5.43 10.48 15.03
C ARG A 177 -6.86 11.01 15.04
N ALA A 178 -7.53 11.02 13.88
CA ALA A 178 -8.91 11.47 13.79
C ALA A 178 -9.85 10.54 14.58
N GLU A 179 -9.65 9.23 14.49
CA GLU A 179 -10.41 8.25 15.29
C GLU A 179 -10.17 8.40 16.79
N ALA A 180 -8.91 8.57 17.21
CA ALA A 180 -8.58 8.78 18.63
C ALA A 180 -9.17 10.09 19.20
N GLY A 181 -9.45 11.07 18.33
CA GLY A 181 -10.01 12.37 18.68
C GLY A 181 -11.54 12.43 18.65
N SER A 182 -12.25 11.38 18.22
CA SER A 182 -13.71 11.32 18.26
C SER A 182 -14.18 10.91 19.67
N PRO A 183 -14.69 11.83 20.52
CA PRO A 183 -15.39 11.42 21.72
C PRO A 183 -16.62 10.63 21.27
N GLY A 184 -16.69 9.34 21.61
CA GLY A 184 -17.87 8.54 21.37
C GLY A 184 -19.09 9.28 21.93
N PHE A 185 -20.05 9.61 21.07
CA PHE A 185 -21.32 10.17 21.52
C PHE A 185 -21.94 9.19 22.51
N PRO A 186 -22.33 9.62 23.73
CA PRO A 186 -23.05 8.74 24.63
C PRO A 186 -24.37 8.36 23.96
N THR A 187 -24.58 7.05 23.75
CA THR A 187 -25.89 6.52 23.36
C THR A 187 -26.90 6.92 24.44
N PRO A 188 -27.99 7.63 24.11
CA PRO A 188 -29.04 7.87 25.09
C PRO A 188 -29.65 6.52 25.45
N HIS A 189 -29.50 6.11 26.71
CA HIS A 189 -30.25 4.97 27.23
C HIS A 189 -31.74 5.40 27.35
N PRO A 190 -32.68 4.52 26.94
CA PRO A 190 -34.12 4.77 27.02
C PRO A 190 -34.64 4.80 28.46
#